data_AF-A0A2R7T1L7-F1
#
_entry.id   AF-A0A2R7T1L7-F1
#
_cell.length_a   1.000
_cell.length_b   1.000
_cell.length_c   1.000
_cell.angle_alpha   90.00
_cell.angle_beta   90.00
_cell.angle_gamma   90.00
#
_symmetry.space_group_name_H-M   'P 1'
#
loop_
_entity.id
_entity.type
_entity.pdbx_description
1 polymer ?
#
loop_
_entity_poly.entity_id
_entity_poly.type
_entity_poly.pdbx_seq_one_letter_code
_entity_poly.pdbx_strand_id
1 'polypeptide(L)'
;TLIAGRVVPFFARSVTPGLRNEVSIGRERALAMSTSLALLAWLLNASPSLTAALLLTAAGLHLWRLHTWQPKAALRRPLLWSLYLAYAWIPVGLVLLALAQWQIGSISPALHAFAVGATAGLILAMMTRTARGHTGRPLTAGRAESAAYILIAVAALLRVGVPLLLPGLYQLGLIAAGLCFAAAFLIYVVVYTPLLTTTRADGRDG
;
A
#
# COMPACT_ATOMS: atom_id res chain seq x y z
N THR A 1 -2.26 -7.32 7.46
CA THR A 1 -1.35 -6.55 8.33
C THR A 1 -0.13 -7.38 8.80
N LEU A 2 -0.31 -8.65 9.18
CA LEU A 2 0.77 -9.51 9.69
C LEU A 2 1.88 -9.80 8.67
N ILE A 3 1.53 -10.11 7.41
CA ILE A 3 2.52 -10.41 6.35
C ILE A 3 3.43 -9.20 6.09
N ALA A 4 2.86 -8.00 5.97
CA ALA A 4 3.61 -6.77 5.80
C ALA A 4 4.63 -6.54 6.93
N GLY A 5 4.38 -7.07 8.14
CA GLY A 5 5.21 -6.91 9.34
C GLY A 5 6.51 -7.67 9.27
N ARG A 6 6.55 -8.67 8.40
CA ARG A 6 7.74 -9.48 8.16
C ARG A 6 8.40 -9.07 6.85
N VAL A 7 7.61 -8.95 5.79
CA VAL A 7 8.13 -8.74 4.42
C VAL A 7 8.78 -7.37 4.25
N VAL A 8 8.16 -6.28 4.74
CA VAL A 8 8.70 -4.92 4.55
C VAL A 8 9.98 -4.72 5.36
N PRO A 9 10.03 -5.04 6.68
CA PRO A 9 11.25 -4.86 7.45
C PRO A 9 12.39 -5.77 6.99
N PHE A 10 12.08 -7.02 6.63
CA PHE A 10 13.06 -7.95 6.06
C PHE A 10 13.69 -7.38 4.79
N PHE A 11 12.87 -6.91 3.86
CA PHE A 11 13.36 -6.34 2.61
C PHE A 11 14.16 -5.07 2.84
N ALA A 12 13.69 -4.18 3.72
CA ALA A 12 14.41 -2.97 4.07
C ALA A 12 15.83 -3.27 4.60
N ARG A 13 15.99 -4.32 5.41
CA ARG A 13 17.31 -4.80 5.89
C ARG A 13 18.14 -5.44 4.79
N SER A 14 17.53 -6.24 3.90
CA SER A 14 18.28 -6.92 2.84
C SER A 14 18.91 -5.96 1.86
N VAL A 15 18.32 -4.77 1.68
CA VAL A 15 18.90 -3.72 0.81
C VAL A 15 19.69 -2.68 1.61
N THR A 16 19.44 -2.48 2.92
CA THR A 16 20.11 -1.45 3.74
C THR A 16 20.93 -2.08 4.86
N PRO A 17 22.24 -2.35 4.64
CA PRO A 17 23.12 -2.85 5.68
C PRO A 17 23.11 -1.95 6.92
N GLY A 18 23.02 -2.56 8.10
CA GLY A 18 23.00 -1.83 9.38
C GLY A 18 21.64 -1.23 9.78
N LEU A 19 20.58 -1.39 8.98
CA LEU A 19 19.25 -0.89 9.35
C LEU A 19 18.66 -1.65 10.55
N ARG A 20 18.41 -0.91 11.64
CA ARG A 20 17.81 -1.46 12.87
C ARG A 20 16.31 -1.16 12.93
N ASN A 21 15.50 -2.04 12.35
CA ASN A 21 14.03 -1.95 12.32
C ASN A 21 13.39 -3.22 12.92
N GLU A 22 13.68 -3.47 14.19
CA GLU A 22 13.24 -4.67 14.91
C GLU A 22 11.71 -4.80 14.94
N VAL A 23 11.26 -6.02 14.71
CA VAL A 23 9.84 -6.38 14.71
C VAL A 23 9.55 -7.14 15.98
N SER A 24 8.78 -6.54 16.89
CA SER A 24 8.34 -7.22 18.11
C SER A 24 7.05 -8.00 17.85
N ILE A 25 7.04 -9.29 18.18
CA ILE A 25 5.87 -10.16 18.05
C ILE A 25 4.68 -9.61 18.85
N GLY A 26 4.92 -9.11 20.07
CA GLY A 26 3.87 -8.52 20.91
C GLY A 26 3.22 -7.30 20.25
N ARG A 27 4.04 -6.41 19.67
CA ARG A 27 3.54 -5.23 18.94
C ARG A 27 2.75 -5.59 17.69
N GLU A 28 3.20 -6.57 16.93
CA GLU A 28 2.48 -7.05 15.73
C GLU A 28 1.15 -7.72 16.09
N ARG A 29 1.09 -8.49 17.18
CA ARG A 29 -0.16 -9.07 17.71
C ARG A 29 -1.13 -7.99 18.17
N ALA A 30 -0.66 -7.03 18.97
CA ALA A 30 -1.48 -5.92 19.46
C ALA A 30 -2.07 -5.10 18.30
N LEU A 31 -1.25 -4.77 17.29
CA LEU A 31 -1.72 -4.09 16.09
C LEU A 31 -2.74 -4.93 15.33
N ALA A 32 -2.49 -6.22 15.10
CA ALA A 32 -3.45 -7.09 14.42
C ALA A 32 -4.78 -7.20 15.18
N MET A 33 -4.74 -7.37 16.50
CA MET A 33 -5.93 -7.41 17.35
C MET A 33 -6.69 -6.09 17.32
N SER A 34 -5.99 -4.95 17.42
CA SER A 34 -6.59 -3.62 17.36
C SER A 34 -7.27 -3.37 16.02
N THR A 35 -6.61 -3.68 14.89
CA THR A 35 -7.21 -3.55 13.56
C THR A 35 -8.43 -4.47 13.41
N SER A 36 -8.32 -5.73 13.83
CA SER A 36 -9.44 -6.68 13.75
C SER A 36 -10.64 -6.24 14.59
N LEU A 37 -10.41 -5.77 15.82
CA LEU A 37 -11.46 -5.28 16.70
C LEU A 37 -12.14 -4.03 16.12
N ALA A 38 -11.36 -3.09 15.58
CA ALA A 38 -11.90 -1.88 14.95
C ALA A 38 -12.77 -2.20 13.72
N LEU A 39 -12.30 -3.10 12.85
CA LEU A 39 -13.06 -3.52 11.67
C LEU A 39 -14.27 -4.38 12.03
N LEU A 40 -14.21 -5.18 13.10
CA LEU A 40 -15.35 -5.93 13.60
C LEU A 40 -16.42 -5.00 14.18
N ALA A 41 -16.03 -4.00 14.97
CA ALA A 41 -16.95 -2.98 15.47
C ALA A 41 -17.65 -2.23 14.33
N TRP A 42 -16.90 -1.89 13.28
CA TRP A 42 -17.45 -1.30 12.05
C TRP A 42 -18.43 -2.23 11.33
N LEU A 43 -18.05 -3.50 11.14
CA LEU A 43 -18.88 -4.50 10.45
C LEU A 43 -20.19 -4.78 11.18
N LEU A 44 -20.15 -4.85 12.51
CA LEU A 44 -21.32 -5.10 13.36
C LEU A 44 -22.15 -3.84 13.61
N ASN A 45 -21.79 -2.71 13.00
CA ASN A 45 -22.46 -1.42 13.20
C ASN A 45 -22.59 -1.06 14.71
N ALA A 46 -21.52 -1.29 15.47
CA ALA A 46 -21.44 -0.89 16.87
C ALA A 46 -21.52 0.64 16.99
N SER A 47 -21.61 1.15 18.24
CA SER A 47 -21.70 2.59 18.51
C SER A 47 -20.69 3.42 17.68
N PRO A 48 -21.14 4.45 16.92
CA PRO A 48 -20.27 5.21 16.03
C PRO A 48 -19.03 5.79 16.71
N SER A 49 -19.18 6.34 17.92
CA SER A 49 -18.07 6.92 18.68
C SER A 49 -17.04 5.86 19.12
N LEU A 50 -17.52 4.68 19.53
CA LEU A 50 -16.64 3.56 19.89
C LEU A 50 -15.88 3.05 18.65
N THR A 51 -16.60 2.83 17.54
CA THR A 51 -16.03 2.39 16.27
C THR A 51 -14.98 3.39 15.76
N ALA A 52 -15.28 4.69 15.77
CA ALA A 52 -14.34 5.74 15.39
C ALA A 52 -13.08 5.73 16.27
N ALA A 53 -13.23 5.64 17.59
CA ALA A 53 -12.10 5.58 18.52
C ALA A 53 -11.19 4.36 18.26
N LEU A 54 -11.78 3.19 18.03
CA LEU A 54 -11.04 1.97 17.70
C LEU A 54 -10.31 2.10 16.36
N LEU A 55 -10.96 2.64 15.33
CA LEU A 55 -10.37 2.88 14.01
C LEU A 55 -9.20 3.86 14.06
N LEU A 56 -9.34 4.97 14.79
CA LEU A 56 -8.27 5.95 15.00
C LEU A 56 -7.10 5.37 15.79
N THR A 57 -7.38 4.54 16.80
CA THR A 57 -6.35 3.81 17.55
C THR A 57 -5.56 2.88 16.63
N ALA A 58 -6.27 2.09 15.80
CA ALA A 58 -5.64 1.21 14.81
C ALA A 58 -4.81 2.01 13.79
N ALA A 59 -5.32 3.15 13.31
CA ALA A 59 -4.59 4.04 12.40
C ALA A 59 -3.29 4.57 13.03
N GLY A 60 -3.35 5.01 14.29
CA GLY A 60 -2.18 5.46 15.06
C GLY A 60 -1.12 4.37 15.20
N LEU A 61 -1.53 3.13 15.52
CA LEU A 61 -0.61 1.98 15.58
C LEU A 61 0.03 1.66 14.23
N HIS A 62 -0.74 1.77 13.13
CA HIS A 62 -0.24 1.61 11.77
C HIS A 62 0.80 2.69 11.40
N LEU A 63 0.54 3.96 11.73
CA LEU A 63 1.48 5.05 11.50
C LEU A 63 2.76 4.89 12.32
N TRP A 64 2.62 4.55 13.60
CA TRP A 64 3.76 4.28 14.46
C TRP A 64 4.62 3.14 13.92
N ARG A 65 4.00 2.05 13.46
CA ARG A 65 4.71 0.94 12.82
C ARG A 65 5.40 1.36 11.52
N LEU A 66 4.75 2.16 10.69
CA LEU A 66 5.37 2.68 9.47
C LEU A 66 6.62 3.52 9.82
N HIS A 67 6.55 4.31 10.89
CA HIS A 67 7.68 5.09 11.38
C HIS A 67 8.83 4.21 11.89
N THR A 68 8.57 3.13 12.64
CA THR A 68 9.62 2.21 13.12
C THR A 68 10.33 1.45 12.00
N TRP A 69 9.74 1.38 10.81
CA TRP A 69 10.38 0.83 9.62
C TRP A 69 11.37 1.78 8.94
N GLN A 70 11.52 3.00 9.43
CA GLN A 70 12.48 4.00 8.93
C GLN A 70 12.37 4.26 7.41
N PRO A 71 11.24 4.80 6.92
CA PRO A 71 10.98 5.01 5.49
C PRO A 71 12.05 5.80 4.75
N LYS A 72 12.82 6.65 5.45
CA LYS A 72 13.93 7.42 4.87
C LYS A 72 14.98 6.51 4.20
N ALA A 73 15.20 5.30 4.71
CA ALA A 73 16.10 4.31 4.12
C ALA A 73 15.64 3.84 2.72
N ALA A 74 14.37 4.07 2.35
CA ALA A 74 13.77 3.62 1.11
C ALA A 74 13.78 4.65 -0.02
N LEU A 75 14.06 5.92 0.24
CA LEU A 75 13.83 7.03 -0.71
C LEU A 75 14.53 6.84 -2.06
N ARG A 76 15.72 6.23 -2.08
CA ARG A 76 16.49 5.98 -3.30
C ARG A 76 16.20 4.62 -3.97
N ARG A 77 15.22 3.86 -3.47
CA ARG A 77 14.97 2.46 -3.87
C ARG A 77 13.49 2.26 -4.21
N PRO A 78 13.09 2.31 -5.50
CA PRO A 78 11.68 2.26 -5.88
C PRO A 78 10.94 0.99 -5.50
N LEU A 79 11.60 -0.16 -5.54
CA LEU A 79 11.02 -1.40 -5.02
C LEU A 79 10.68 -1.33 -3.53
N LEU A 80 11.43 -0.52 -2.76
CA LEU A 80 11.22 -0.39 -1.33
C LEU A 80 10.22 0.71 -1.04
N TRP A 81 10.41 1.94 -1.54
CA TRP A 81 9.49 3.04 -1.18
C TRP A 81 8.06 2.79 -1.64
N SER A 82 7.83 2.04 -2.73
CA SER A 82 6.49 1.69 -3.20
C SER A 82 5.71 0.86 -2.16
N LEU A 83 6.40 0.00 -1.41
CA LEU A 83 5.79 -0.76 -0.31
C LEU A 83 5.38 0.12 0.87
N TYR A 84 6.22 1.10 1.23
CA TYR A 84 5.91 2.04 2.30
C TYR A 84 4.75 2.95 1.89
N LEU A 85 4.75 3.41 0.63
CA LEU A 85 3.69 4.24 0.08
C LEU A 85 2.35 3.51 0.04
N ALA A 86 2.33 2.27 -0.45
CA ALA A 86 1.12 1.43 -0.42
C ALA A 86 0.65 1.18 1.01
N TYR A 87 1.57 0.84 1.93
CA TYR A 87 1.21 0.61 3.34
C TYR A 87 0.64 1.87 4.02
N ALA A 88 1.14 3.06 3.67
CA ALA A 88 0.68 4.34 4.23
C ALA A 88 -0.81 4.62 3.95
N TRP A 89 -1.38 4.00 2.92
CA TRP A 89 -2.82 4.11 2.64
C TRP A 89 -3.71 3.33 3.63
N ILE A 90 -3.17 2.37 4.37
CA ILE A 90 -3.92 1.65 5.42
C ILE A 90 -4.38 2.61 6.53
N PRO A 91 -3.50 3.35 7.23
CA PRO A 91 -3.94 4.29 8.24
C PRO A 91 -4.82 5.40 7.65
N VAL A 92 -4.57 5.84 6.41
CA VAL A 92 -5.45 6.81 5.73
C VAL A 92 -6.87 6.26 5.57
N GLY A 93 -7.02 5.03 5.09
CA GLY A 93 -8.33 4.39 4.96
C GLY A 93 -9.03 4.22 6.31
N LEU A 94 -8.30 3.88 7.38
CA LEU A 94 -8.86 3.75 8.74
C LEU A 94 -9.34 5.10 9.29
N VAL A 95 -8.58 6.18 9.08
CA VAL A 95 -9.00 7.54 9.46
C VAL A 95 -10.25 7.96 8.70
N LEU A 96 -10.29 7.75 7.37
CA LEU A 96 -11.45 8.08 6.56
C LEU A 96 -12.69 7.27 6.98
N LEU A 97 -12.50 6.01 7.37
CA LEU A 97 -13.59 5.17 7.88
C LEU A 97 -14.11 5.67 9.24
N ALA A 98 -13.21 6.15 10.11
CA ALA A 98 -13.58 6.77 11.38
C ALA A 98 -14.36 8.08 11.18
N LEU A 99 -13.91 8.94 10.25
CA LEU A 99 -14.61 10.17 9.89
C LEU A 99 -16.03 9.88 9.37
N ALA A 100 -16.19 8.83 8.57
CA ALA A 100 -17.50 8.40 8.08
C ALA A 100 -18.45 7.96 9.22
N GLN A 101 -17.95 7.46 10.36
CA GLN A 101 -18.78 7.17 11.54
C GLN A 101 -19.42 8.44 12.13
N TRP A 102 -18.74 9.57 12.00
CA TRP A 102 -19.23 10.89 12.41
C TRP A 102 -19.97 11.63 11.30
N GLN A 103 -20.35 10.94 10.22
CA GLN A 103 -20.99 11.53 9.04
C GLN A 103 -20.13 12.61 8.36
N ILE A 104 -18.82 12.59 8.58
CA ILE A 104 -17.86 13.47 7.91
C ILE A 104 -17.39 12.75 6.64
N GLY A 105 -17.97 13.15 5.50
CA GLY A 105 -17.72 12.52 4.22
C GLY A 105 -18.49 11.20 4.06
N SER A 106 -18.02 10.34 3.15
CA SER A 106 -18.65 9.04 2.88
C SER A 106 -17.68 7.88 3.11
N ILE A 107 -18.21 6.66 3.12
CA ILE A 107 -17.41 5.43 3.24
C ILE A 107 -16.56 5.18 1.96
N SER A 108 -16.99 5.70 0.80
CA SER A 108 -16.38 5.38 -0.50
C SER A 108 -14.88 5.73 -0.59
N PRO A 109 -14.40 6.93 -0.18
CA PRO A 109 -12.97 7.25 -0.12
C PRO A 109 -12.16 6.29 0.76
N ALA A 110 -12.70 5.86 1.90
CA ALA A 110 -12.02 4.89 2.78
C ALA A 110 -11.80 3.54 2.07
N LEU A 111 -12.83 3.02 1.40
CA LEU A 111 -12.73 1.77 0.64
C LEU A 111 -11.71 1.86 -0.50
N HIS A 112 -11.65 3.01 -1.19
CA HIS A 112 -10.68 3.20 -2.28
C HIS A 112 -9.25 3.45 -1.78
N ALA A 113 -9.08 4.03 -0.59
CA ALA A 113 -7.77 4.06 0.08
C ALA A 113 -7.26 2.63 0.31
N PHE A 114 -8.11 1.71 0.79
CA PHE A 114 -7.75 0.30 0.96
C PHE A 114 -7.55 -0.45 -0.36
N ALA A 115 -8.44 -0.27 -1.33
CA ALA A 115 -8.43 -1.04 -2.58
C ALA A 115 -7.37 -0.53 -3.57
N VAL A 116 -7.36 0.77 -3.85
CA VAL A 116 -6.45 1.36 -4.86
C VAL A 116 -5.11 1.70 -4.23
N GLY A 117 -5.12 2.43 -3.10
CA GLY A 117 -3.90 2.89 -2.45
C GLY A 117 -3.08 1.74 -1.86
N ALA A 118 -3.70 0.98 -0.96
CA ALA A 118 -3.00 -0.08 -0.25
C ALA A 118 -2.90 -1.38 -1.06
N THR A 119 -4.02 -1.95 -1.51
CA THR A 119 -4.05 -3.28 -2.11
C THR A 119 -3.41 -3.29 -3.49
N ALA A 120 -3.89 -2.46 -4.43
CA ALA A 120 -3.31 -2.42 -5.78
C ALA A 120 -1.85 -1.95 -5.77
N GLY A 121 -1.51 -0.96 -4.94
CA GLY A 121 -0.13 -0.52 -4.74
C GLY A 121 0.79 -1.64 -4.23
N LEU A 122 0.35 -2.39 -3.22
CA LEU A 122 1.12 -3.52 -2.68
C LEU A 122 1.24 -4.66 -3.70
N ILE A 123 0.16 -4.96 -4.43
CA ILE A 123 0.16 -5.96 -5.51
C ILE A 123 1.21 -5.59 -6.56
N LEU A 124 1.17 -4.36 -7.09
CA LEU A 124 2.13 -3.92 -8.10
C LEU A 124 3.58 -3.95 -7.59
N ALA A 125 3.82 -3.46 -6.37
CA ALA A 125 5.13 -3.50 -5.73
C ALA A 125 5.66 -4.94 -5.51
N MET A 126 4.77 -5.88 -5.19
CA MET A 126 5.15 -7.27 -4.98
C MET A 126 5.32 -8.04 -6.27
N MET A 127 4.43 -7.91 -7.24
CA MET A 127 4.53 -8.56 -8.55
C MET A 127 5.81 -8.16 -9.30
N THR A 128 6.20 -6.89 -9.23
CA THR A 128 7.45 -6.41 -9.84
C THR A 128 8.70 -7.02 -9.20
N ARG A 129 8.69 -7.19 -7.88
CA ARG A 129 9.77 -7.84 -7.13
C ARG A 129 9.81 -9.34 -7.38
N THR A 130 8.68 -10.02 -7.24
CA THR A 130 8.60 -11.49 -7.39
C THR A 130 8.98 -11.90 -8.79
N ALA A 131 8.48 -11.21 -9.82
CA ALA A 131 8.85 -11.50 -11.20
C ALA A 131 10.35 -11.35 -11.46
N ARG A 132 11.03 -10.31 -10.91
CA ARG A 132 12.50 -10.21 -11.02
C ARG A 132 13.21 -11.32 -10.27
N GLY A 133 12.78 -11.64 -9.05
CA GLY A 133 13.38 -12.70 -8.24
C GLY A 133 13.25 -14.09 -8.86
N HIS A 134 12.08 -14.43 -9.38
CA HIS A 134 11.81 -15.73 -10.03
C HIS A 134 12.38 -15.84 -11.45
N THR A 135 12.75 -14.73 -12.07
CA THR A 135 13.41 -14.75 -13.38
C THR A 135 14.93 -14.60 -13.31
N GLY A 136 15.51 -14.65 -12.10
CA GLY A 136 16.96 -14.53 -11.88
C GLY A 136 17.53 -13.14 -12.21
N ARG A 137 16.68 -12.11 -12.31
CA ARG A 137 17.08 -10.76 -12.71
C ARG A 137 17.38 -9.88 -11.51
N PRO A 138 18.25 -8.85 -11.65
CA PRO A 138 18.57 -7.95 -10.55
C PRO A 138 17.32 -7.32 -9.93
N LEU A 139 17.24 -7.34 -8.60
CA LEU A 139 16.17 -6.73 -7.80
C LEU A 139 16.33 -5.20 -7.75
N THR A 140 16.24 -4.58 -8.92
CA THR A 140 16.29 -3.14 -9.12
C THR A 140 15.10 -2.72 -9.98
N ALA A 141 14.48 -1.60 -9.65
CA ALA A 141 13.40 -1.00 -10.44
C ALA A 141 13.99 0.06 -11.37
N GLY A 142 13.56 0.05 -12.63
CA GLY A 142 13.88 1.07 -13.61
C GLY A 142 12.88 2.23 -13.60
N ARG A 143 12.94 3.03 -14.67
CA ARG A 143 12.04 4.18 -14.89
C ARG A 143 10.59 3.75 -15.09
N ALA A 144 10.37 2.65 -15.81
CA ALA A 144 9.02 2.15 -16.10
C ALA A 144 8.31 1.69 -14.82
N GLU A 145 8.97 0.89 -13.97
CA GLU A 145 8.40 0.45 -12.70
C GLU A 145 8.12 1.62 -11.77
N SER A 146 9.07 2.57 -11.69
CA SER A 146 8.89 3.79 -10.89
C SER A 146 7.69 4.60 -11.37
N ALA A 147 7.51 4.74 -12.68
CA ALA A 147 6.35 5.41 -13.26
C ALA A 147 5.05 4.65 -12.92
N ALA A 148 5.03 3.32 -13.00
CA ALA A 148 3.87 2.51 -12.63
C ALA A 148 3.49 2.68 -11.15
N TYR A 149 4.46 2.72 -10.23
CA TYR A 149 4.20 2.97 -8.81
C TYR A 149 3.63 4.37 -8.57
N ILE A 150 4.18 5.39 -9.24
CA ILE A 150 3.67 6.77 -9.15
C ILE A 150 2.25 6.83 -9.70
N LEU A 151 1.96 6.20 -10.83
CA LEU A 151 0.63 6.18 -11.43
C LEU A 151 -0.43 5.55 -10.52
N ILE A 152 -0.11 4.45 -9.81
CA ILE A 152 -1.03 3.90 -8.79
C ILE A 152 -1.23 4.88 -7.62
N ALA A 153 -0.16 5.52 -7.16
CA ALA A 153 -0.27 6.51 -6.09
C ALA A 153 -1.15 7.71 -6.50
N VAL A 154 -0.98 8.21 -7.73
CA VAL A 154 -1.80 9.27 -8.31
C VAL A 154 -3.25 8.80 -8.49
N ALA A 155 -3.48 7.58 -8.97
CA ALA A 155 -4.83 7.02 -9.07
C ALA A 155 -5.53 6.97 -7.71
N ALA A 156 -4.83 6.55 -6.65
CA ALA A 156 -5.35 6.55 -5.29
C ALA A 156 -5.65 7.97 -4.79
N LEU A 157 -4.72 8.91 -5.00
CA LEU A 157 -4.89 10.32 -4.61
C LEU A 157 -6.10 10.96 -5.32
N LEU A 158 -6.27 10.72 -6.61
CA LEU A 158 -7.41 11.23 -7.37
C LEU A 158 -8.71 10.58 -6.87
N ARG A 159 -8.72 9.26 -6.71
CA ARG A 159 -9.93 8.51 -6.33
C ARG A 159 -10.41 8.82 -4.91
N VAL A 160 -9.49 9.15 -4.00
CA VAL A 160 -9.79 9.47 -2.61
C VAL A 160 -9.93 10.98 -2.40
N GLY A 161 -9.01 11.77 -2.93
CA GLY A 161 -8.92 13.21 -2.70
C GLY A 161 -9.94 14.04 -3.46
N VAL A 162 -10.22 13.74 -4.74
CA VAL A 162 -11.17 14.53 -5.53
C VAL A 162 -12.58 14.53 -4.92
N PRO A 163 -13.17 13.38 -4.54
CA PRO A 163 -14.49 13.38 -3.90
C PRO A 163 -14.54 14.14 -2.56
N LEU A 164 -13.41 14.25 -1.85
CA LEU A 164 -13.33 14.90 -0.54
C LEU A 164 -13.12 16.42 -0.64
N LEU A 165 -12.28 16.86 -1.59
CA LEU A 165 -11.79 18.24 -1.66
C LEU A 165 -12.38 19.02 -2.82
N LEU A 166 -12.74 18.34 -3.91
CA LEU A 166 -13.15 18.94 -5.19
C LEU A 166 -14.35 18.18 -5.79
N PRO A 167 -15.50 18.07 -5.09
CA PRO A 167 -16.62 17.22 -5.52
C PRO A 167 -17.18 17.62 -6.89
N GLY A 168 -17.08 18.90 -7.30
CA GLY A 168 -17.47 19.36 -8.63
C GLY A 168 -16.65 18.78 -9.79
N LEU A 169 -15.46 18.23 -9.51
CA LEU A 169 -14.59 17.58 -10.49
C LEU A 169 -14.67 16.04 -10.41
N TYR A 170 -15.67 15.48 -9.73
CA TYR A 170 -15.78 14.04 -9.47
C TYR A 170 -15.64 13.19 -10.74
N GLN A 171 -16.39 13.51 -11.79
CA GLN A 171 -16.38 12.72 -13.04
C GLN A 171 -14.99 12.73 -13.71
N LEU A 172 -14.34 13.90 -13.76
CA LEU A 172 -13.00 14.05 -14.31
C LEU A 172 -11.98 13.28 -13.46
N GLY A 173 -12.04 13.43 -12.13
CA GLY A 173 -11.17 12.72 -11.20
C GLY A 173 -11.32 11.20 -11.29
N LEU A 174 -12.54 10.71 -11.49
CA LEU A 174 -12.83 9.29 -11.68
C LEU A 174 -12.18 8.73 -12.96
N ILE A 175 -12.36 9.42 -14.09
CA ILE A 175 -11.76 9.01 -15.37
C ILE A 175 -10.24 9.05 -15.29
N ALA A 176 -9.67 10.14 -14.76
CA ALA A 176 -8.23 10.29 -14.60
C ALA A 176 -7.64 9.22 -13.68
N ALA A 177 -8.30 8.90 -12.55
CA ALA A 177 -7.89 7.81 -11.66
C ALA A 177 -7.89 6.46 -12.38
N GLY A 178 -8.94 6.17 -13.17
CA GLY A 178 -9.05 4.95 -13.96
C GLY A 178 -7.96 4.83 -15.01
N LEU A 179 -7.65 5.91 -15.73
CA LEU A 179 -6.57 5.96 -16.73
C LEU A 179 -5.19 5.76 -16.08
N CYS A 180 -4.90 6.42 -14.96
CA CYS A 180 -3.66 6.21 -14.23
C CYS A 180 -3.51 4.76 -13.75
N PHE A 181 -4.59 4.18 -13.21
CA PHE A 181 -4.61 2.79 -12.78
C PHE A 181 -4.33 1.82 -13.94
N ALA A 182 -5.08 1.97 -15.04
CA ALA A 182 -4.92 1.13 -16.23
C ALA A 182 -3.51 1.26 -16.82
N ALA A 183 -2.98 2.48 -16.94
CA ALA A 183 -1.64 2.72 -17.46
C ALA A 183 -0.56 2.07 -16.58
N ALA A 184 -0.69 2.11 -15.25
CA ALA A 184 0.27 1.47 -14.35
C ALA A 184 0.37 -0.05 -14.57
N PHE A 185 -0.77 -0.74 -14.68
CA PHE A 185 -0.80 -2.17 -14.94
C PHE A 185 -0.43 -2.52 -16.38
N LEU A 186 -0.75 -1.66 -17.35
CA LEU A 186 -0.29 -1.82 -18.72
C LEU A 186 1.24 -1.76 -18.80
N ILE A 187 1.89 -0.83 -18.10
CA ILE A 187 3.35 -0.78 -18.00
C ILE A 187 3.89 -2.09 -17.44
N TYR A 188 3.28 -2.62 -16.37
CA TYR A 188 3.69 -3.91 -15.81
C TYR A 188 3.61 -5.03 -16.86
N VAL A 189 2.47 -5.18 -17.55
CA VAL A 189 2.29 -6.21 -18.57
C VAL A 189 3.35 -6.08 -19.68
N VAL A 190 3.50 -4.89 -20.25
CA VAL A 190 4.46 -4.67 -21.35
C VAL A 190 5.90 -4.96 -20.93
N VAL A 191 6.31 -4.53 -19.73
CA VAL A 191 7.68 -4.71 -19.24
C VAL A 191 7.94 -6.16 -18.80
N TYR A 192 6.97 -6.79 -18.13
CA TYR A 192 7.21 -8.07 -17.45
C TYR A 192 6.79 -9.30 -18.25
N THR A 193 5.92 -9.19 -19.25
CA THR A 193 5.62 -10.31 -20.16
C THR A 193 6.90 -10.92 -20.76
N PRO A 194 7.80 -10.17 -21.43
CA PRO A 194 9.01 -10.78 -22.00
C PRO A 194 9.93 -11.34 -20.92
N LEU A 195 9.96 -10.76 -19.71
CA LEU A 195 10.76 -11.27 -18.61
C LEU A 195 10.25 -12.63 -18.13
N LEU A 196 8.94 -12.79 -18.02
CA LEU A 196 8.29 -14.00 -17.51
C LEU A 196 8.21 -15.12 -18.56
N THR A 197 8.26 -14.79 -19.85
CA THR A 197 8.20 -15.77 -20.96
C THR A 197 9.57 -16.11 -21.54
N THR A 198 10.65 -15.62 -20.95
CA THR A 198 12.03 -15.97 -21.34
C THR A 198 12.69 -16.80 -20.26
N THR A 199 13.72 -17.56 -20.66
CA THR A 199 14.53 -18.33 -19.71
C THR A 199 15.11 -17.43 -18.63
N ARG A 200 15.30 -18.01 -17.44
CA ARG A 200 15.87 -17.29 -16.32
C ARG A 200 17.25 -16.76 -16.68
N ALA A 201 17.53 -15.53 -16.25
CA ALA A 201 18.80 -14.87 -16.54
C ALA A 201 20.01 -15.52 -15.83
N ASP A 202 19.76 -16.31 -14.78
CA ASP A 202 20.79 -17.02 -14.01
C ASP A 202 20.99 -18.48 -14.44
N GLY A 203 20.31 -18.93 -15.50
CA GLY A 203 20.46 -20.28 -16.07
C GLY A 203 19.97 -21.42 -15.18
N ARG A 204 19.28 -21.12 -14.07
CA ARG A 204 18.68 -22.12 -13.18
C ARG A 204 17.30 -22.54 -13.69
N ASP A 205 16.82 -23.68 -13.20
CA ASP A 205 15.45 -24.11 -13.44
C ASP A 205 14.44 -23.07 -12.91
N GLY A 206 13.35 -22.90 -13.67
CA GLY A 206 12.28 -21.93 -13.42
C GLY A 206 11.08 -22.51 -12.72
#